data_AF-A0A1B1KH67-F1
#
_entry.id   AF-A0A1B1KH67-F1
#
_cell.length_a   1.000
_cell.length_b   1.000
_cell.length_c   1.000
_cell.angle_alpha   90.00
_cell.angle_beta   90.00
_cell.angle_gamma   90.00
#
_symmetry.space_group_name_H-M   'P 1'
#
loop_
_entity.id
_entity.type
_entity.pdbx_description
1 polymer ?
#
loop_
_entity_poly.entity_id
_entity_poly.type
_entity_poly.pdbx_seq_one_letter_code
_entity_poly.pdbx_strand_id
1 'polypeptide(L)'
;MEKNLTFDGAGVATLSRKLPMRGGLRSVCFEVNLMTRLVLEGEEDERYLRTIIAGIDEVGRDGSTPRGYGSILLEDPDSLDRLVGRVEWFIEGGRNKGRLVFEEGTGKWANASGTIPVNVEYCTLTNEDDITTDDATKGLAFISGAGPLKLA
;
A
#
# COMPACT_ATOMS: atom_id res chain seq x y z
N MET A 1 -7.66 -14.74 -17.81
CA MET A 1 -9.07 -14.34 -17.54
C MET A 1 -9.14 -13.11 -16.64
N GLU A 2 -10.07 -12.16 -16.84
CA GLU A 2 -10.28 -11.01 -15.93
C GLU A 2 -11.26 -11.37 -14.80
N LYS A 3 -10.92 -11.00 -13.56
CA LYS A 3 -11.77 -11.17 -12.37
C LYS A 3 -11.74 -9.90 -11.53
N ASN A 4 -12.83 -9.56 -10.84
CA ASN A 4 -12.73 -8.58 -9.77
C ASN A 4 -11.97 -9.18 -8.58
N LEU A 5 -11.03 -8.41 -8.05
CA LEU A 5 -10.31 -8.67 -6.83
C LEU A 5 -10.81 -7.69 -5.77
N THR A 6 -11.07 -8.20 -4.57
CA THR A 6 -11.25 -7.39 -3.36
C THR A 6 -10.11 -7.72 -2.41
N PHE A 7 -9.51 -6.71 -1.79
CA PHE A 7 -8.49 -6.94 -0.78
C PHE A 7 -8.56 -5.95 0.38
N ASP A 8 -8.22 -6.45 1.56
CA ASP A 8 -8.11 -5.70 2.80
C ASP A 8 -6.79 -6.08 3.47
N GLY A 9 -5.96 -5.09 3.78
CA GLY A 9 -4.64 -5.28 4.39
C GLY A 9 -4.47 -4.46 5.64
N ALA A 10 -3.89 -5.05 6.68
CA ALA A 10 -3.58 -4.36 7.93
C ALA A 10 -2.20 -4.77 8.46
N GLY A 11 -1.51 -3.84 9.12
CA GLY A 11 -0.19 -4.08 9.66
C GLY A 11 0.52 -2.81 10.10
N VAL A 12 1.84 -2.76 9.92
CA VAL A 12 2.68 -1.67 10.41
C VAL A 12 3.27 -0.91 9.24
N ALA A 13 3.25 0.42 9.34
CA ALA A 13 4.01 1.31 8.49
C ALA A 13 5.09 2.03 9.30
N THR A 14 6.26 2.22 8.69
CA THR A 14 7.35 3.01 9.21
C THR A 14 7.62 4.15 8.25
N LEU A 15 7.49 5.37 8.75
CA LEU A 15 7.85 6.61 8.08
C LEU A 15 9.25 7.00 8.57
N SER A 16 10.25 6.66 7.76
CA SER A 16 11.66 6.90 8.04
C SER A 16 12.12 8.23 7.44
N ARG A 17 13.43 8.40 7.22
CA ARG A 17 14.14 9.59 6.70
C ARG A 17 13.21 10.67 6.12
N LYS A 18 13.15 11.80 6.82
CA LYS A 18 12.30 12.94 6.48
C LYS A 18 13.18 14.07 5.95
N LEU A 19 12.94 14.51 4.72
CA LEU A 19 13.66 15.61 4.07
C LEU A 19 12.75 16.82 3.90
N PRO A 20 13.16 18.02 4.32
CA PRO A 20 12.34 19.21 4.15
C PRO A 20 12.17 19.54 2.65
N MET A 21 10.96 19.91 2.25
CA MET A 21 10.63 20.40 0.92
C MET A 21 10.09 21.83 0.97
N ARG A 22 10.00 22.48 -0.20
CA ARG A 22 9.34 23.78 -0.33
C ARG A 22 7.84 23.64 -0.03
N GLY A 23 7.23 24.71 0.48
CA GLY A 23 5.79 24.74 0.75
C GLY A 23 5.36 24.04 2.05
N GLY A 24 6.30 23.73 2.95
CA GLY A 24 5.99 23.15 4.26
C GLY A 24 5.75 21.64 4.26
N LEU A 25 5.93 20.98 3.11
CA LEU A 25 5.92 19.53 2.96
C LEU A 25 7.26 18.92 3.38
N ARG A 26 7.23 17.62 3.71
CA ARG A 26 8.41 16.77 3.89
C ARG A 26 8.34 15.60 2.92
N SER A 27 9.45 15.24 2.32
CA SER A 27 9.59 13.95 1.62
C SER A 27 10.00 12.89 2.64
N VAL A 28 9.29 11.76 2.67
CA VAL A 28 9.41 10.73 3.70
C VAL A 28 9.58 9.38 3.02
N CYS A 29 10.66 8.67 3.35
CA CYS A 29 10.79 7.28 2.93
C CYS A 29 9.89 6.40 3.80
N PHE A 30 9.01 5.60 3.18
CA PHE A 30 8.11 4.72 3.92
C PHE A 30 8.39 3.25 3.62
N GLU A 31 8.14 2.40 4.61
CA GLU A 31 8.08 0.95 4.48
C GLU A 31 6.83 0.44 5.21
N VAL A 32 6.02 -0.37 4.54
CA VAL A 32 4.79 -0.95 5.06
C VAL A 32 4.87 -2.46 4.98
N ASN A 33 4.49 -3.14 6.05
CA ASN A 33 4.40 -4.60 6.12
C ASN A 33 3.03 -4.99 6.67
N LEU A 34 2.19 -5.57 5.81
CA LEU A 34 0.81 -5.94 6.10
C LEU A 34 0.61 -7.45 5.92
N MET A 35 -0.40 -7.97 6.62
CA MET A 35 -1.10 -9.15 6.13
C MET A 35 -2.30 -8.70 5.30
N THR A 36 -2.50 -9.29 4.13
CA THR A 36 -3.55 -8.92 3.19
C THR A 36 -4.44 -10.10 2.88
N ARG A 37 -5.73 -9.93 3.14
CA ARG A 37 -6.79 -10.84 2.69
C ARG A 37 -7.17 -10.46 1.27
N LEU A 38 -7.19 -11.42 0.36
CA LEU A 38 -7.52 -11.25 -1.05
C LEU A 38 -8.61 -12.25 -1.43
N VAL A 39 -9.68 -11.74 -2.04
CA VAL A 39 -10.79 -12.54 -2.56
C VAL A 39 -10.91 -12.27 -4.06
N LEU A 40 -10.92 -13.33 -4.86
CA LEU A 40 -11.17 -13.25 -6.30
C LEU A 40 -12.64 -13.61 -6.60
N GLU A 41 -13.25 -12.84 -7.49
CA GLU A 41 -14.61 -13.10 -7.95
C GLU A 41 -14.77 -14.54 -8.50
N GLY A 42 -15.83 -15.20 -8.05
CA GLY A 42 -16.14 -16.58 -8.42
C GLY A 42 -15.26 -17.63 -7.75
N GLU A 43 -14.48 -17.27 -6.72
CA GLU A 43 -13.77 -18.22 -5.87
C GLU A 43 -14.31 -18.18 -4.45
N GLU A 44 -14.39 -19.34 -3.80
CA GLU A 44 -14.85 -19.46 -2.41
C GLU A 44 -13.71 -19.20 -1.42
N ASP A 45 -12.47 -19.54 -1.80
CA ASP A 45 -11.31 -19.44 -0.92
C ASP A 45 -10.74 -18.03 -0.87
N GLU A 46 -10.65 -17.47 0.34
CA GLU A 46 -9.85 -16.28 0.59
C GLU A 46 -8.36 -16.64 0.72
N ARG A 47 -7.50 -15.73 0.24
CA ARG A 47 -6.05 -15.90 0.25
C ARG A 47 -5.44 -14.87 1.18
N TYR A 48 -4.47 -15.29 1.98
CA TYR A 48 -3.73 -14.40 2.86
C TYR A 48 -2.31 -14.25 2.34
N LEU A 49 -1.97 -13.02 1.93
CA LEU A 49 -0.68 -12.69 1.33
C LEU A 49 0.06 -11.73 2.25
N ARG A 50 1.36 -11.96 2.43
CA ARG A 50 2.24 -10.98 3.03
C ARG A 50 2.43 -9.84 2.04
N THR A 51 2.11 -8.62 2.46
CA THR A 51 2.24 -7.44 1.61
C THR A 51 3.36 -6.55 2.11
N ILE A 52 4.29 -6.21 1.23
CA ILE A 52 5.35 -5.23 1.48
C ILE A 52 5.15 -4.07 0.52
N ILE A 53 5.17 -2.85 1.04
CA ILE A 53 5.16 -1.64 0.23
C ILE A 53 6.32 -0.76 0.66
N ALA A 54 7.09 -0.22 -0.27
CA ALA A 54 8.18 0.70 0.05
C ALA A 54 8.26 1.82 -0.99
N GLY A 55 8.55 3.03 -0.54
CA GLY A 55 8.53 4.19 -1.43
C GLY A 55 8.84 5.51 -0.76
N ILE A 56 8.41 6.58 -1.41
CA ILE A 56 8.58 7.96 -0.95
C ILE A 56 7.23 8.67 -1.01
N ASP A 57 6.86 9.27 0.12
CA ASP A 57 5.69 10.13 0.28
C ASP A 57 6.10 11.58 0.40
N GLU A 58 5.22 12.47 -0.03
CA GLU A 58 5.23 13.84 0.42
C GLU A 58 4.12 14.03 1.44
N VAL A 59 4.51 14.49 2.62
CA VAL A 59 3.64 14.60 3.78
C VAL A 59 3.58 16.03 4.29
N GLY A 60 2.37 16.53 4.52
CA GLY A 60 2.10 17.78 5.21
C GLY A 60 2.33 17.67 6.71
N ARG A 61 2.42 18.83 7.38
CA ARG A 61 2.58 18.89 8.85
C ARG A 61 1.38 18.31 9.61
N ASP A 62 0.22 18.30 8.97
CA ASP A 62 -1.04 17.74 9.48
C ASP A 62 -1.16 16.23 9.22
N GLY A 63 -0.12 15.59 8.67
CA GLY A 63 -0.12 14.17 8.29
C GLY A 63 -0.82 13.87 6.98
N SER A 64 -1.28 14.88 6.23
CA SER A 64 -1.84 14.68 4.90
C SER A 64 -0.78 14.19 3.90
N THR A 65 -1.12 13.21 3.05
CA THR A 65 -0.20 12.67 2.03
C THR A 65 -0.68 13.08 0.63
N PRO A 66 -0.45 14.32 0.17
CA PRO A 66 -0.93 14.81 -1.12
C PRO A 66 -0.42 14.00 -2.32
N ARG A 67 0.77 13.41 -2.21
CA ARG A 67 1.35 12.53 -3.24
C ARG A 67 2.35 11.56 -2.65
N GLY A 68 2.46 10.38 -3.23
CA GLY A 68 3.50 9.41 -2.90
C GLY A 68 3.58 8.33 -3.96
N TYR A 69 4.72 7.65 -4.05
CA TYR A 69 4.94 6.58 -5.01
C TYR A 69 5.88 5.53 -4.45
N GLY A 70 5.74 4.30 -4.92
CA GLY A 70 6.58 3.20 -4.46
C GLY A 70 6.34 1.90 -5.22
N SER A 71 6.87 0.83 -4.65
CA SER A 71 6.69 -0.54 -5.13
C SER A 71 5.88 -1.34 -4.12
N ILE A 72 5.13 -2.31 -4.63
CA ILE A 72 4.37 -3.28 -3.82
C ILE A 72 4.74 -4.70 -4.21
N LEU A 73 4.82 -5.56 -3.21
CA LEU A 73 4.95 -7.01 -3.32
C LEU A 73 3.85 -7.65 -2.47
N LEU A 74 3.03 -8.52 -3.06
CA LEU A 74 2.19 -9.47 -2.35
C LEU A 74 2.83 -10.85 -2.53
N GLU A 75 3.09 -11.54 -1.43
CA GLU A 75 3.73 -12.86 -1.42
C GLU A 75 2.83 -13.87 -0.71
N ASP A 76 2.57 -14.99 -1.35
CA ASP A 76 1.91 -16.13 -0.72
C ASP A 76 2.87 -16.79 0.27
N PRO A 77 2.55 -16.86 1.57
CA PRO A 77 3.46 -17.40 2.57
C PRO A 77 3.69 -18.91 2.41
N ASP A 78 2.77 -19.63 1.78
CA ASP A 78 2.84 -21.08 1.63
C ASP A 78 3.58 -21.47 0.35
N SER A 79 3.26 -20.83 -0.78
CA SER A 79 3.87 -21.15 -2.09
C SER A 79 5.05 -20.26 -2.48
N LEU A 80 5.22 -19.11 -1.83
CA LEU A 80 6.15 -18.05 -2.21
C LEU A 80 5.86 -17.45 -3.60
N ASP A 81 4.66 -17.67 -4.14
CA ASP A 81 4.21 -17.01 -5.36
C ASP A 81 3.96 -15.53 -5.11
N ARG A 82 4.37 -14.69 -6.05
CA ARG A 82 4.41 -13.24 -5.89
C ARG A 82 3.55 -12.52 -6.89
N LEU A 83 3.00 -11.39 -6.47
CA LEU A 83 2.43 -10.36 -7.33
C LEU A 83 3.16 -9.05 -7.03
N VAL A 84 3.77 -8.45 -8.05
CA VAL A 84 4.64 -7.28 -7.95
C VAL A 84 4.05 -6.14 -8.74
N GLY A 85 4.22 -4.94 -8.22
CA GLY A 85 3.66 -3.75 -8.83
C GLY A 85 4.19 -2.45 -8.26
N ARG A 86 3.48 -1.38 -8.57
CA ARG A 86 3.74 -0.02 -8.14
C ARG A 86 2.55 0.52 -7.35
N VAL A 87 2.82 1.50 -6.50
CA VAL A 87 1.79 2.24 -5.76
C VAL A 87 1.89 3.72 -6.06
N GLU A 88 0.73 4.37 -6.09
CA GLU A 88 0.62 5.82 -6.15
C GLU A 88 -0.39 6.27 -5.09
N TRP A 89 -0.02 7.23 -4.25
CA TRP A 89 -0.89 7.82 -3.22
C TRP A 89 -1.31 9.22 -3.60
N PHE A 90 -2.53 9.60 -3.24
CA PHE A 90 -3.09 10.92 -3.49
C PHE A 90 -4.26 11.21 -2.55
N ILE A 91 -4.66 12.48 -2.46
CA ILE A 91 -5.85 12.91 -1.71
C ILE A 91 -7.02 13.09 -2.68
N GLU A 92 -8.15 12.48 -2.36
CA GLU A 92 -9.42 12.68 -3.07
C GLU A 92 -10.55 12.86 -2.06
N GLY A 93 -11.32 13.95 -2.20
CA GLY A 93 -12.42 14.25 -1.27
C GLY A 93 -11.96 14.41 0.19
N GLY A 94 -10.72 14.88 0.41
CA GLY A 94 -10.15 15.06 1.75
C GLY A 94 -9.70 13.76 2.43
N ARG A 95 -9.68 12.62 1.72
CA ARG A 95 -9.24 11.32 2.25
C ARG A 95 -8.01 10.82 1.51
N ASN A 96 -7.16 10.07 2.20
CA ASN A 96 -6.03 9.37 1.58
C ASN A 96 -6.53 8.21 0.72
N LYS A 97 -6.09 8.21 -0.53
CA LYS A 97 -6.41 7.21 -1.54
C LYS A 97 -5.12 6.70 -2.19
N GLY A 98 -5.25 5.64 -2.96
CA GLY A 98 -4.19 5.21 -3.83
C GLY A 98 -4.63 4.40 -5.02
N ARG A 99 -3.63 4.00 -5.80
CA ARG A 99 -3.73 3.02 -6.88
C ARG A 99 -2.61 2.02 -6.70
N LEU A 100 -2.96 0.74 -6.75
CA LEU A 100 -2.00 -0.35 -6.91
C LEU A 100 -2.01 -0.76 -8.37
N VAL A 101 -0.85 -0.83 -8.99
CA VAL A 101 -0.69 -1.24 -10.39
C VAL A 101 0.15 -2.50 -10.39
N PHE A 102 -0.47 -3.66 -10.66
CA PHE A 102 0.22 -4.94 -10.76
C PHE A 102 0.69 -5.18 -12.19
N GLU A 103 1.96 -5.56 -12.33
CA GLU A 103 2.66 -5.61 -13.61
C GLU A 103 3.37 -6.95 -13.84
N GLU A 104 3.69 -7.66 -12.76
CA GLU A 104 4.41 -8.92 -12.78
C GLU A 104 3.86 -9.88 -11.72
N GLY A 105 3.90 -11.18 -11.98
CA GLY A 105 3.63 -12.19 -10.98
C GLY A 105 4.27 -13.53 -11.31
N THR A 106 4.34 -14.42 -10.32
CA THR A 106 4.97 -15.74 -10.41
C THR A 106 3.97 -16.86 -10.07
N GLY A 107 4.28 -18.09 -10.50
CA GLY A 107 3.47 -19.29 -10.20
C GLY A 107 2.00 -19.09 -10.54
N LYS A 108 1.10 -19.20 -9.55
CA LYS A 108 -0.35 -18.99 -9.77
C LYS A 108 -0.74 -17.57 -10.19
N TRP A 109 0.15 -16.60 -10.00
CA TRP A 109 -0.01 -15.20 -10.39
C TRP A 109 0.74 -14.87 -11.69
N ALA A 110 1.28 -15.87 -12.40
CA ALA A 110 1.99 -15.63 -13.64
C ALA A 110 1.14 -14.83 -14.64
N ASN A 111 1.73 -13.77 -15.21
CA ASN A 111 1.09 -12.83 -16.13
C ASN A 111 -0.11 -12.05 -15.54
N ALA A 112 -0.26 -12.01 -14.22
CA ALA A 112 -1.29 -11.20 -13.59
C ALA A 112 -0.98 -9.71 -13.75
N SER A 113 -1.99 -8.92 -14.11
CA SER A 113 -1.87 -7.47 -14.28
C SER A 113 -3.18 -6.76 -13.98
N GLY A 114 -3.13 -5.54 -13.46
CA GLY A 114 -4.34 -4.79 -13.15
C GLY A 114 -4.07 -3.48 -12.43
N THR A 115 -5.10 -2.65 -12.31
CA THR A 115 -5.05 -1.41 -11.52
C THR A 115 -6.19 -1.42 -10.52
N ILE A 116 -5.84 -1.41 -9.24
CA ILE A 116 -6.80 -1.50 -8.13
C ILE A 116 -6.82 -0.15 -7.39
N PRO A 117 -7.94 0.59 -7.41
CA PRO A 117 -8.11 1.76 -6.56
C PRO A 117 -8.24 1.35 -5.10
N VAL A 118 -7.64 2.13 -4.20
CA VAL A 118 -7.59 1.80 -2.77
C VAL A 118 -7.89 3.00 -1.88
N ASN A 119 -8.42 2.70 -0.70
CA ASN A 119 -8.45 3.58 0.46
C ASN A 119 -7.24 3.26 1.35
N VAL A 120 -6.68 4.29 1.96
CA VAL A 120 -5.55 4.16 2.87
C VAL A 120 -5.90 4.88 4.16
N GLU A 121 -5.68 4.22 5.29
CA GLU A 121 -5.78 4.82 6.61
C GLU A 121 -4.46 4.55 7.35
N TYR A 122 -3.92 5.58 7.99
CA TYR A 122 -2.70 5.51 8.77
C TYR A 122 -2.91 6.24 10.10
N CYS A 123 -2.47 5.63 11.19
CA CYS A 123 -2.36 6.31 12.47
C CYS A 123 -1.04 5.95 13.15
N THR A 124 -0.47 6.87 13.91
CA THR A 124 0.74 6.62 14.69
C THR A 124 0.45 5.67 15.85
N LEU A 125 1.47 4.91 16.29
CA LEU A 125 1.31 3.99 17.42
C LEU A 125 1.12 4.74 18.75
N THR A 126 1.69 5.93 18.86
CA THR A 126 1.55 6.80 20.02
C THR A 126 1.07 8.19 19.59
N ASN A 127 0.44 8.93 20.50
CA ASN A 127 0.07 10.34 20.25
C ASN A 127 1.28 11.29 20.25
N GLU A 128 2.44 10.81 20.68
CA GLU A 128 3.70 11.57 20.78
C GLU A 128 4.53 11.51 19.49
N ASP A 129 4.20 10.57 18.61
CA ASP A 129 4.83 10.37 17.32
C ASP A 129 4.52 11.54 16.37
N ASP A 130 5.45 12.48 16.29
CA ASP A 130 5.35 13.65 15.44
C ASP A 130 5.99 13.39 14.06
N ILE A 131 5.17 13.45 13.01
CA ILE A 131 5.63 13.31 11.63
C ILE A 131 6.57 14.46 11.20
N THR A 132 6.63 15.53 11.97
CA THR A 132 7.46 16.71 11.74
C THR A 132 8.82 16.67 12.43
N THR A 133 9.14 15.69 13.27
CA THR A 133 10.51 15.44 13.76
C THR A 133 11.34 14.73 12.69
N ASP A 134 12.65 14.58 12.87
CA ASP A 134 13.49 13.81 11.95
C ASP A 134 13.56 12.32 12.31
N ASP A 135 12.99 11.94 13.45
CA ASP A 135 12.95 10.55 13.94
C ASP A 135 12.04 9.69 13.07
N ALA A 136 12.35 8.40 12.99
CA ALA A 136 11.48 7.43 12.34
C ALA A 136 10.18 7.28 13.14
N THR A 137 9.05 7.42 12.46
CA THR A 137 7.73 7.26 13.05
C THR A 137 7.14 5.92 12.66
N LYS A 138 6.53 5.21 13.62
CA LYS A 138 5.84 3.95 13.36
C LYS A 138 4.34 4.11 13.59
N GLY A 139 3.55 3.42 12.78
CA GLY A 139 2.11 3.50 12.83
C GLY A 139 1.44 2.21 12.37
N LEU A 140 0.13 2.16 12.63
CA LEU A 140 -0.74 1.17 12.02
C LEU A 140 -1.16 1.67 10.64
N ALA A 141 -1.15 0.76 9.68
CA ALA A 141 -1.64 1.01 8.34
C ALA A 141 -2.77 0.05 8.02
N PHE A 142 -3.82 0.58 7.41
CA PHE A 142 -4.91 -0.16 6.82
C PHE A 142 -5.08 0.25 5.37
N ILE A 143 -5.27 -0.73 4.50
CA ILE A 143 -5.51 -0.52 3.09
C ILE A 143 -6.68 -1.39 2.65
N SER A 144 -7.58 -0.86 1.83
CA SER A 144 -8.65 -1.67 1.24
C SER A 144 -9.00 -1.21 -0.15
N GLY A 145 -9.35 -2.13 -1.02
CA GLY A 145 -9.71 -1.81 -2.39
C GLY A 145 -10.37 -2.95 -3.13
N ALA A 146 -10.99 -2.60 -4.24
CA ALA A 146 -11.54 -3.57 -5.17
C ALA A 146 -11.38 -3.08 -6.60
N GLY A 147 -11.11 -4.00 -7.53
CA GLY A 147 -10.91 -3.67 -8.93
C GLY A 147 -10.57 -4.88 -9.79
N PRO A 148 -10.50 -4.69 -11.12
CA PRO A 148 -10.20 -5.78 -12.03
C PRO A 148 -8.74 -6.20 -11.95
N LEU A 149 -8.52 -7.51 -11.86
CA LEU A 149 -7.24 -8.17 -12.03
C LEU A 149 -7.35 -9.14 -13.20
N LYS A 150 -6.54 -8.91 -14.23
CA LYS A 150 -6.35 -9.86 -15.31
C LYS A 150 -5.38 -10.94 -14.85
N LEU A 151 -5.82 -12.18 -14.85
CA LEU A 151 -5.03 -13.39 -14.68
C LEU A 151 -4.71 -13.99 -16.06
N ALA A 152 -3.79 -14.96 -16.12
CA ALA A 152 -3.61 -15.80 -17.31
C ALA A 152 -4.95 -16.42 -17.77
#